data_AF-A0A535LMT9-F1
#
_entry.id   AF-A0A535LMT9-F1
#
_cell.length_a   1.000
_cell.length_b   1.000
_cell.length_c   1.000
_cell.angle_alpha   90.00
_cell.angle_beta   90.00
_cell.angle_gamma   90.00
#
_symmetry.space_group_name_H-M   'P 1'
#
loop_
_entity.id
_entity.type
_entity.pdbx_description
1 polymer ?
#
loop_
_entity_poly.entity_id
_entity_poly.type
_entity_poly.pdbx_seq_one_letter_code
_entity_poly.pdbx_strand_id
1 'polypeptide(L)'
;MALARVLCPTTIGRESEVSSLEDALLAALRGDGGVVILGGEAGMGKTRLVSELIARAQRLHCAVMSGACSEAELSLPYLPFLEAIGNRLTTENTEELKARLGPAADELAQLFPQLGRASATGADATQAKLRMFEAILLLLRDAARDRALLLVLEDLQWADPG
;
A
#
# COMPACT_ATOMS: atom_id res chain seq x y z
N MET A 1 30.92 13.16 -11.42
CA MET A 1 31.36 11.89 -12.04
C MET A 1 30.23 10.87 -11.84
N ALA A 2 29.35 10.73 -12.83
CA ALA A 2 28.12 9.93 -12.68
C ALA A 2 28.45 8.43 -12.62
N LEU A 3 28.15 7.79 -11.50
CA LEU A 3 28.18 6.34 -11.34
C LEU A 3 27.03 5.74 -12.16
N ALA A 4 27.35 5.18 -13.32
CA ALA A 4 26.41 4.35 -14.07
C ALA A 4 26.21 3.04 -13.29
N ARG A 5 25.11 2.94 -12.54
CA ARG A 5 24.71 1.72 -11.85
C ARG A 5 24.13 0.75 -12.89
N VAL A 6 24.96 -0.17 -13.35
CA VAL A 6 24.52 -1.29 -14.20
C VAL A 6 23.79 -2.29 -13.32
N LEU A 7 22.48 -2.45 -13.55
CA LEU A 7 21.66 -3.47 -12.88
C LEU A 7 21.34 -4.56 -13.88
N CYS A 8 21.61 -5.81 -13.51
CA CYS A 8 21.21 -6.97 -14.31
C CYS A 8 19.67 -7.05 -14.29
N PRO A 9 19.00 -7.08 -15.45
CA PRO A 9 17.54 -7.05 -15.49
C PRO A 9 16.90 -8.34 -14.96
N THR A 10 17.66 -9.45 -14.94
CA THR A 10 17.22 -10.79 -14.52
C THR A 10 17.56 -11.07 -13.06
N THR A 11 16.56 -11.47 -12.28
CA THR A 11 16.69 -12.09 -10.97
C THR A 11 17.21 -13.52 -11.15
N ILE A 12 18.49 -13.75 -10.86
CA ILE A 12 19.14 -15.08 -11.00
C ILE A 12 19.04 -15.81 -9.66
N GLY A 13 18.60 -17.08 -9.66
CA GLY A 13 18.59 -17.93 -8.46
C GLY A 13 17.48 -17.60 -7.47
N ARG A 14 16.39 -17.01 -7.96
CA ARG A 14 15.19 -16.60 -7.19
C ARG A 14 13.89 -17.07 -7.85
N GLU A 15 13.98 -18.09 -8.68
CA GLU A 15 12.88 -18.58 -9.50
C GLU A 15 11.70 -19.04 -8.62
N SER A 16 11.98 -19.59 -7.44
CA SER A 16 10.97 -20.01 -6.46
C SER A 16 10.22 -18.85 -5.81
N GLU A 17 10.93 -17.79 -5.43
CA GLU A 17 10.37 -16.60 -4.78
C GLU A 17 9.54 -15.80 -5.78
N VAL A 18 10.05 -15.65 -7.00
CA VAL A 18 9.31 -15.03 -8.11
C VAL A 18 8.04 -15.84 -8.39
N SER A 19 8.14 -17.17 -8.53
CA SER A 19 6.97 -18.03 -8.75
C SER A 19 5.94 -17.88 -7.63
N SER A 20 6.37 -17.85 -6.36
CA SER A 20 5.47 -17.73 -5.21
C SER A 20 4.71 -16.38 -5.21
N LEU A 21 5.41 -15.29 -5.53
CA LEU A 21 4.78 -13.97 -5.66
C LEU A 21 3.83 -13.89 -6.85
N GLU A 22 4.18 -14.53 -7.96
CA GLU A 22 3.32 -14.63 -9.14
C GLU A 22 2.06 -15.45 -8.85
N ASP A 23 2.19 -16.57 -8.16
CA ASP A 23 1.07 -17.43 -7.78
C ASP A 23 0.10 -16.68 -6.86
N ALA A 24 0.63 -15.92 -5.88
CA ALA A 24 -0.18 -15.07 -5.01
C ALA A 24 -0.91 -13.96 -5.79
N LEU A 25 -0.25 -13.30 -6.75
CA LEU A 25 -0.87 -12.29 -7.60
C LEU A 25 -1.98 -12.89 -8.47
N LEU A 26 -1.74 -14.07 -9.06
CA LEU A 26 -2.73 -14.78 -9.86
C LEU A 26 -3.90 -15.29 -9.03
N ALA A 27 -3.68 -15.69 -7.77
CA ALA A 27 -4.74 -16.03 -6.82
C ALA A 27 -5.62 -14.81 -6.51
N ALA A 28 -5.01 -13.66 -6.23
CA ALA A 28 -5.74 -12.42 -5.97
C ALA A 28 -6.60 -12.00 -7.17
N LEU A 29 -6.11 -12.18 -8.40
CA LEU A 29 -6.87 -11.95 -9.63
C LEU A 29 -8.09 -12.87 -9.78
N ARG A 30 -8.09 -14.05 -9.15
CA ARG A 30 -9.24 -14.98 -9.08
C ARG A 30 -10.15 -14.72 -7.88
N GLY A 31 -9.89 -13.67 -7.09
CA GLY A 31 -10.63 -13.33 -5.88
C GLY A 31 -10.13 -14.03 -4.62
N ASP A 32 -9.04 -14.81 -4.71
CA ASP A 32 -8.40 -15.46 -3.57
C ASP A 32 -7.22 -14.59 -3.09
N GLY A 33 -7.58 -13.57 -2.31
CA GLY A 33 -6.61 -12.61 -1.76
C GLY A 33 -5.72 -13.22 -0.67
N GLY A 34 -4.59 -12.57 -0.39
CA GLY A 34 -3.65 -13.07 0.62
C GLY A 34 -2.61 -12.04 1.03
N VAL A 35 -1.75 -12.45 1.96
CA VAL A 35 -0.62 -11.66 2.46
C VAL A 35 0.65 -12.46 2.23
N VAL A 36 1.67 -11.82 1.66
CA VAL A 36 3.00 -12.40 1.49
C VAL A 36 4.01 -11.53 2.23
N ILE A 37 4.84 -12.16 3.06
CA ILE A 37 5.92 -11.48 3.79
C ILE A 37 7.24 -11.79 3.10
N LEU A 38 7.93 -10.74 2.65
CA LEU A 38 9.25 -10.85 2.02
C LEU A 38 10.36 -10.58 3.05
N GLY A 39 10.88 -11.65 3.65
CA GLY A 39 12.04 -11.61 4.54
C GLY A 39 13.36 -11.77 3.79
N GLY A 40 14.46 -11.27 4.37
CA GLY A 40 15.82 -11.50 3.88
C GLY A 40 16.80 -10.43 4.33
N GLU A 41 18.10 -10.69 4.18
CA GLU A 41 19.14 -9.72 4.56
C GLU A 41 19.11 -8.45 3.70
N ALA A 42 19.67 -7.36 4.22
CA ALA A 42 19.83 -6.13 3.48
C ALA A 42 20.68 -6.38 2.21
N GLY A 43 20.30 -5.77 1.09
CA GLY A 43 21.02 -5.97 -0.18
C GLY A 43 20.67 -7.24 -0.95
N MET A 44 19.84 -8.14 -0.41
CA MET A 44 19.39 -9.35 -1.11
C MET A 44 18.44 -9.08 -2.29
N GLY A 45 18.14 -7.82 -2.66
CA GLY A 45 17.29 -7.54 -3.82
C GLY A 45 15.78 -7.70 -3.59
N LYS A 46 15.30 -7.60 -2.33
CA LYS A 46 13.86 -7.59 -2.00
C LYS A 46 13.10 -6.50 -2.76
N THR A 47 13.61 -5.26 -2.74
CA THR A 47 13.04 -4.13 -3.50
C THR A 47 12.99 -4.40 -5.00
N ARG A 48 13.94 -5.17 -5.55
CA ARG A 48 13.93 -5.58 -6.96
C ARG A 48 12.79 -6.54 -7.26
N LEU A 49 12.58 -7.55 -6.41
CA LEU A 49 11.44 -8.48 -6.52
C LEU A 49 10.10 -7.73 -6.42
N VAL A 50 9.97 -6.82 -5.45
CA VAL A 50 8.78 -5.98 -5.29
C VAL A 50 8.53 -5.13 -6.54
N SER A 51 9.56 -4.48 -7.07
CA SER A 51 9.46 -3.67 -8.30
C SER A 51 9.00 -4.49 -9.50
N GLU A 52 9.50 -5.72 -9.63
CA GLU A 52 9.12 -6.64 -10.71
C GLU A 52 7.66 -7.10 -10.57
N LEU A 53 7.23 -7.42 -9.35
CA LEU A 53 5.84 -7.77 -9.05
C LEU A 53 4.89 -6.61 -9.34
N ILE A 54 5.25 -5.38 -8.95
CA ILE A 54 4.49 -4.16 -9.27
C ILE A 54 4.33 -4.00 -10.78
N ALA A 55 5.43 -4.10 -11.54
CA ALA A 55 5.40 -3.98 -12.99
C ALA A 55 4.54 -5.06 -13.65
N ARG A 56 4.51 -6.27 -13.08
CA ARG A 56 3.65 -7.36 -13.55
C ARG A 56 2.18 -7.14 -13.20
N ALA A 57 1.87 -6.69 -11.99
CA ALA A 57 0.52 -6.34 -11.56
C ALA A 57 -0.08 -5.22 -12.44
N GLN A 58 0.72 -4.20 -12.77
CA GLN A 58 0.30 -3.13 -13.69
C GLN A 58 -0.01 -3.66 -15.10
N ARG A 59 0.81 -4.57 -15.64
CA ARG A 59 0.53 -5.24 -16.93
C ARG A 59 -0.73 -6.08 -16.92
N LEU A 60 -1.11 -6.61 -15.76
CA LEU A 60 -2.35 -7.36 -15.54
C LEU A 60 -3.53 -6.47 -15.12
N HIS A 61 -3.38 -5.14 -15.24
CA HIS A 61 -4.40 -4.15 -14.90
C HIS A 61 -4.85 -4.14 -13.42
N CYS A 62 -4.03 -4.64 -12.50
CA CYS A 62 -4.27 -4.50 -11.07
C CYS A 62 -4.17 -3.03 -10.63
N ALA A 63 -4.93 -2.66 -9.60
CA ALA A 63 -4.62 -1.48 -8.82
C ALA A 63 -3.32 -1.73 -8.03
N VAL A 64 -2.44 -0.75 -7.97
CA VAL A 64 -1.22 -0.83 -7.16
C VAL A 64 -1.18 0.35 -6.20
N MET A 65 -0.88 0.07 -4.95
CA MET A 65 -0.61 1.05 -3.90
C MET A 65 0.69 0.66 -3.21
N SER A 66 1.59 1.62 -3.01
CA SER A 66 2.91 1.36 -2.43
C SER A 66 3.32 2.47 -1.48
N GLY A 67 3.82 2.08 -0.31
CA GLY A 67 4.42 2.96 0.67
C GLY A 67 5.53 2.25 1.44
N ALA A 68 6.42 3.02 2.04
CA ALA A 68 7.56 2.54 2.78
C ALA A 68 7.65 3.22 4.14
N CYS A 69 8.37 2.61 5.07
CA CYS A 69 8.88 3.32 6.25
C CYS A 69 10.29 3.85 5.96
N SER A 70 10.68 4.89 6.67
CA SER A 70 12.06 5.40 6.67
C SER A 70 12.57 5.54 8.10
N GLU A 71 13.85 5.20 8.31
CA GLU A 71 14.55 5.41 9.59
C GLU A 71 14.62 6.89 9.97
N ALA A 72 14.58 7.80 8.99
CA ALA A 72 14.69 9.24 9.20
C ALA A 72 13.38 9.92 9.63
N GLU A 73 12.25 9.24 9.49
CA GLU A 73 10.96 9.78 9.90
C GLU A 73 10.66 9.42 11.35
N LEU A 74 10.19 10.38 12.14
CA LEU A 74 9.63 10.12 13.46
C LEU A 74 8.63 8.97 13.30
N SER A 75 8.79 7.89 14.09
CA SER A 75 8.01 6.66 13.99
C SER A 75 6.51 6.95 14.06
N LEU A 76 5.93 7.25 12.91
CA LEU A 76 4.53 7.54 12.72
C LEU A 76 3.85 6.19 12.53
N PRO A 77 2.97 5.78 13.45
CA PRO A 77 2.23 4.53 13.29
C PRO A 77 1.51 4.54 11.94
N TYR A 78 1.57 3.40 11.24
CA TYR A 78 0.90 3.20 9.95
C TYR A 78 1.43 4.04 8.78
N LEU A 79 2.58 4.71 8.91
CA LEU A 79 3.21 5.48 7.83
C LEU A 79 3.20 4.82 6.43
N PRO A 80 3.55 3.52 6.25
CA PRO A 80 3.58 2.93 4.91
C PRO A 80 2.18 2.80 4.31
N PHE A 81 1.14 2.69 5.14
CA PHE A 81 -0.25 2.79 4.67
C PHE A 81 -0.60 4.22 4.28
N LEU A 82 -0.16 5.22 5.06
CA LEU A 82 -0.40 6.63 4.76
C LEU A 82 0.25 7.04 3.44
N GLU A 83 1.49 6.63 3.19
CA GLU A 83 2.16 6.85 1.92
C GLU A 83 1.43 6.14 0.76
N ALA A 84 1.09 4.86 0.93
CA ALA A 84 0.42 4.08 -0.11
C ALA A 84 -0.93 4.69 -0.51
N ILE A 85 -1.73 5.13 0.47
CA ILE A 85 -3.01 5.79 0.26
C ILE A 85 -2.79 7.20 -0.31
N GLY A 86 -1.89 7.99 0.27
CA GLY A 86 -1.57 9.34 -0.18
C GLY A 86 -1.15 9.38 -1.65
N ASN A 87 -0.25 8.48 -2.05
CA ASN A 87 0.21 8.34 -3.43
C ASN A 87 -0.96 8.03 -4.38
N ARG A 88 -1.87 7.12 -4.00
CA ARG A 88 -3.08 6.82 -4.79
C ARG A 88 -3.95 8.07 -4.97
N LEU A 89 -4.17 8.82 -3.89
CA LEU A 89 -5.00 10.03 -3.89
C LEU A 89 -4.46 11.14 -4.80
N THR A 90 -3.16 11.16 -5.14
CA THR A 90 -2.60 12.16 -6.07
C THR A 90 -3.11 12.01 -7.51
N THR A 91 -3.61 10.82 -7.88
CA THR A 91 -4.07 10.50 -9.23
C THR A 91 -5.57 10.20 -9.30
N GLU A 92 -6.25 10.18 -8.15
CA GLU A 92 -7.66 9.82 -8.03
C GLU A 92 -8.54 11.08 -8.13
N ASN A 93 -9.73 10.95 -8.73
CA ASN A 93 -10.74 12.01 -8.65
C ASN A 93 -11.35 12.01 -7.23
N THR A 94 -10.86 12.91 -6.38
CA THR A 94 -11.27 12.99 -4.97
C THR A 94 -12.78 13.18 -4.79
N GLU A 95 -13.46 13.92 -5.66
CA GLU A 95 -14.91 14.12 -5.51
C GLU A 95 -15.70 12.85 -5.80
N GLU A 96 -15.31 12.07 -6.82
CA GLU A 96 -15.92 10.77 -7.08
C GLU A 96 -15.60 9.77 -5.98
N LEU A 97 -14.36 9.76 -5.48
CA LEU A 97 -13.97 8.91 -4.37
C LEU A 97 -14.79 9.23 -3.11
N LYS A 98 -14.96 10.51 -2.77
CA LYS A 98 -15.82 10.94 -1.66
C LYS A 98 -17.25 10.45 -1.82
N ALA A 99 -17.82 10.55 -3.02
CA ALA A 99 -19.16 10.04 -3.29
C ALA A 99 -19.26 8.51 -3.08
N ARG A 100 -18.20 7.75 -3.41
CA ARG A 100 -18.15 6.30 -3.19
C ARG A 100 -17.92 5.91 -1.73
N LEU A 101 -17.12 6.67 -0.99
CA LEU A 101 -16.80 6.41 0.42
C LEU A 101 -17.90 6.91 1.37
N GLY A 102 -18.69 7.90 0.95
CA GLY A 102 -19.73 8.50 1.78
C GLY A 102 -19.16 9.07 3.09
N PRO A 103 -19.80 8.83 4.25
CA PRO A 103 -19.35 9.36 5.55
C PRO A 103 -17.91 8.96 5.93
N ALA A 104 -17.39 7.85 5.39
CA ALA A 104 -16.02 7.42 5.67
C ALA A 104 -14.96 8.42 5.16
N ALA A 105 -15.31 9.26 4.17
CA ALA A 105 -14.40 10.29 3.67
C ALA A 105 -14.04 11.33 4.75
N ASP A 106 -14.98 11.67 5.64
CA ASP A 106 -14.77 12.64 6.72
C ASP A 106 -13.87 12.09 7.84
N GLU A 107 -13.90 10.78 8.06
CA GLU A 107 -12.97 10.10 8.97
C GLU A 107 -11.55 10.12 8.40
N LEU A 108 -11.41 9.78 7.10
CA LEU A 108 -10.12 9.81 6.42
C LEU A 108 -9.56 11.24 6.25
N ALA A 109 -10.41 12.28 6.27
CA ALA A 109 -9.99 13.67 6.17
C ALA A 109 -9.07 14.13 7.32
N GLN A 110 -9.03 13.39 8.44
CA GLN A 110 -8.05 13.64 9.51
C GLN A 110 -6.61 13.35 9.07
N LEU A 111 -6.43 12.41 8.14
CA LEU A 111 -5.13 11.99 7.61
C LEU A 111 -4.88 12.57 6.21
N PHE A 112 -5.94 12.74 5.42
CA PHE A 112 -5.91 13.21 4.04
C PHE A 112 -6.87 14.39 3.87
N PRO A 113 -6.47 15.62 4.20
CA PRO A 113 -7.34 16.79 4.19
C PRO A 113 -8.07 17.05 2.86
N GLN A 114 -7.54 16.56 1.74
CA GLN A 114 -8.17 16.63 0.44
C GLN A 114 -9.52 15.87 0.36
N LEU A 115 -9.76 14.88 1.24
CA LEU A 115 -10.98 14.08 1.24
C LEU A 115 -12.18 14.79 1.88
N GLY A 116 -11.98 15.90 2.60
CA GLY A 116 -13.10 16.62 3.21
C GLY A 116 -12.70 17.39 4.45
N ARG A 117 -13.67 17.56 5.36
CA ARG A 117 -13.45 18.21 6.64
C ARG A 117 -13.46 17.13 7.72
N ALA A 118 -12.39 17.09 8.51
CA ALA A 118 -12.31 16.20 9.66
C ALA A 118 -13.56 16.34 10.54
N SER A 119 -14.26 15.23 10.77
CA SER A 119 -15.40 15.20 11.67
C SER A 119 -14.90 15.30 13.11
N ALA A 120 -15.05 16.47 13.73
CA ALA A 120 -14.77 16.68 15.15
C ALA A 120 -15.89 16.07 16.01
N THR A 121 -16.06 14.75 15.95
CA THR A 121 -16.92 14.07 16.92
C THR A 121 -16.15 13.96 18.23
N GLY A 122 -16.72 14.45 19.33
CA GLY A 122 -16.18 14.31 20.69
C GLY A 122 -16.25 12.87 21.21
N ALA A 123 -15.96 11.90 20.34
CA ALA A 123 -16.05 10.47 20.60
C ALA A 123 -14.83 9.99 21.37
N ASP A 124 -15.03 8.90 22.11
CA ASP A 124 -13.95 8.15 22.76
C ASP A 124 -12.86 7.76 21.76
N ALA A 125 -11.59 7.81 22.20
CA ALA A 125 -10.42 7.54 21.36
C ALA A 125 -10.46 6.12 20.75
N THR A 126 -11.04 5.16 21.47
CA THR A 126 -11.20 3.78 20.99
C THR A 126 -12.18 3.72 19.81
N GLN A 127 -13.31 4.42 19.92
CA GLN A 127 -14.30 4.49 18.84
C GLN A 127 -13.76 5.24 17.63
N ALA A 128 -12.99 6.32 17.85
CA ALA A 128 -12.33 7.04 16.77
C ALA A 128 -11.34 6.14 16.00
N LYS A 129 -10.54 5.33 16.70
CA LYS A 129 -9.65 4.35 16.07
C LYS A 129 -10.43 3.33 15.23
N LEU A 130 -11.51 2.77 15.75
CA LEU A 130 -12.34 1.80 15.02
C LEU A 130 -12.93 2.39 13.73
N ARG A 131 -13.48 3.61 13.80
CA ARG A 131 -14.00 4.30 12.61
C ARG A 131 -12.91 4.59 11.59
N MET A 132 -11.71 4.96 12.04
CA MET A 132 -10.56 5.14 11.16
C MET A 132 -10.18 3.83 10.44
N PHE A 133 -10.10 2.71 11.19
CA PHE A 133 -9.81 1.40 10.58
C PHE A 133 -10.88 0.99 9.56
N GLU A 134 -12.16 1.16 9.89
CA GLU A 134 -13.26 0.89 8.96
C GLU A 134 -13.17 1.76 7.70
N ALA A 135 -12.84 3.04 7.85
CA ALA A 135 -12.70 3.96 6.71
C ALA A 135 -11.53 3.58 5.80
N ILE A 136 -10.38 3.16 6.37
CA ILE A 136 -9.25 2.62 5.61
C ILE A 136 -9.65 1.34 4.86
N LEU A 137 -10.37 0.41 5.53
CA LEU A 137 -10.84 -0.82 4.88
C LEU A 137 -11.80 -0.53 3.72
N LEU A 138 -12.70 0.46 3.87
CA LEU A 138 -13.58 0.89 2.80
C LEU A 138 -12.81 1.48 1.61
N LEU A 139 -11.75 2.26 1.87
CA LEU A 139 -10.88 2.79 0.82
C LEU A 139 -10.13 1.68 0.08
N LEU A 140 -9.57 0.70 0.80
CA LEU A 140 -8.89 -0.44 0.17
C LEU A 140 -9.86 -1.30 -0.64
N ARG A 141 -11.09 -1.51 -0.15
CA ARG A 141 -12.15 -2.19 -0.90
C ARG A 141 -12.58 -1.41 -2.14
N ASP A 142 -12.68 -0.09 -2.05
CA ASP A 142 -12.96 0.76 -3.22
C ASP A 142 -11.86 0.64 -4.27
N ALA A 143 -10.60 0.67 -3.83
CA ALA A 143 -9.44 0.49 -4.71
C ALA A 143 -9.41 -0.89 -5.40
N ALA A 144 -10.00 -1.91 -4.76
CA ALA A 144 -10.11 -3.28 -5.25
C ALA A 144 -11.45 -3.60 -5.96
N ARG A 145 -12.34 -2.61 -6.15
CA ARG A 145 -13.71 -2.82 -6.63
C ARG A 145 -13.77 -3.45 -8.03
N ASP A 146 -13.07 -2.85 -8.98
CA ASP A 146 -13.16 -3.21 -10.40
C ASP A 146 -11.96 -4.04 -10.87
N ARG A 147 -10.91 -4.15 -10.04
CA ARG A 147 -9.64 -4.81 -10.35
C ARG A 147 -8.97 -5.27 -9.05
N ALA A 148 -8.18 -6.34 -9.13
CA ALA A 148 -7.40 -6.79 -7.98
C ALA A 148 -6.45 -5.68 -7.48
N LEU A 149 -6.28 -5.60 -6.16
CA LEU A 149 -5.39 -4.63 -5.52
C LEU A 149 -4.11 -5.32 -5.03
N LEU A 150 -2.96 -4.83 -5.50
CA LEU A 150 -1.66 -5.10 -4.90
C LEU A 150 -1.29 -3.93 -3.97
N LEU A 151 -1.30 -4.19 -2.66
CA LEU A 151 -0.79 -3.27 -1.65
C LEU A 151 0.61 -3.70 -1.23
N VAL A 152 1.59 -2.82 -1.42
CA VAL A 152 2.99 -3.04 -1.06
C VAL A 152 3.35 -2.12 0.09
N LEU A 153 3.88 -2.72 1.17
CA LEU A 153 4.37 -2.01 2.34
C LEU A 153 5.83 -2.41 2.55
N GLU A 154 6.75 -1.49 2.28
CA GLU A 154 8.18 -1.73 2.44
C GLU A 154 8.68 -1.26 3.82
N ASP A 155 9.79 -1.84 4.25
CA ASP A 155 10.55 -1.38 5.41
C ASP A 155 9.80 -1.39 6.75
N LEU A 156 8.85 -2.32 6.90
CA LEU A 156 8.02 -2.49 8.10
C LEU A 156 8.80 -2.68 9.40
N GLN A 157 10.07 -3.08 9.34
CA GLN A 157 10.94 -3.14 10.52
C GLN A 157 11.08 -1.79 11.26
N TRP A 158 10.78 -0.68 10.58
CA TRP A 158 10.80 0.68 11.15
C TRP A 158 9.40 1.20 11.53
N ALA A 159 8.34 0.40 11.37
CA ALA A 159 6.96 0.84 11.57
C ALA A 159 6.53 0.95 13.04
N ASP A 160 7.24 0.30 13.96
CA ASP A 160 6.95 0.31 15.39
C ASP A 160 8.26 0.35 16.20
N PRO A 161 8.49 1.37 17.05
CA PRO A 161 9.51 1.30 18.07
C PRO A 161 8.93 0.43 19.20
N GLY A 162 9.22 -0.88 19.17
CA GLY A 162 8.68 -1.83 20.16
C GLY A 162 8.77 -1.38 21.61
#